data_AF-A0A484Y7G4-F1
#
_entry.id   AF-A0A484Y7G4-F1
#
_cell.length_a   1.000
_cell.length_b   1.000
_cell.length_c   1.000
_cell.angle_alpha   90.00
_cell.angle_beta   90.00
_cell.angle_gamma   90.00
#
_symmetry.space_group_name_H-M   'P 1'
#
loop_
_entity.id
_entity.type
_entity.pdbx_description
1 polymer ?
#
loop_
_entity_poly.entity_id
_entity_poly.type
_entity_poly.pdbx_seq_one_letter_code
_entity_poly.pdbx_strand_id
1 'polypeptide(L)' 'MTRLTAKDFPQELLDYYDYYAHGKISKREFLNLAARYAVGGVTALALFNMLKPNYALAEQVKIHRPRYSS' A
#
# COMPACT_ATOMS: atom_id res chain seq x y z
N MET A 1 2.04 -10.17 -16.97
CA MET A 1 0.98 -9.23 -16.53
C MET A 1 1.63 -7.89 -16.25
N THR A 2 1.15 -6.81 -16.86
CA THR A 2 1.66 -5.46 -16.61
C THR A 2 1.30 -5.04 -15.19
N ARG A 3 2.29 -4.70 -14.37
CA ARG A 3 2.09 -4.25 -12.99
C ARG A 3 1.46 -2.85 -13.03
N LEU A 4 0.35 -2.66 -12.32
CA LEU A 4 -0.23 -1.34 -12.13
C LEU A 4 0.78 -0.42 -11.44
N THR A 5 0.86 0.81 -11.90
CA THR A 5 1.72 1.87 -11.39
C THR A 5 0.89 2.89 -10.63
N ALA A 6 1.55 3.76 -9.86
CA ALA A 6 0.86 4.87 -9.19
C ALA A 6 0.05 5.74 -10.19
N LYS A 7 0.51 5.85 -11.44
CA LYS A 7 -0.16 6.65 -12.48
C LYS A 7 -1.53 6.12 -12.89
N ASP A 8 -1.83 4.87 -12.56
CA ASP A 8 -3.11 4.23 -12.89
C ASP A 8 -4.21 4.53 -11.85
N PHE A 9 -3.89 5.30 -10.80
CA PHE A 9 -4.81 5.65 -9.72
C PHE A 9 -5.01 7.17 -9.59
N PRO A 10 -6.18 7.62 -9.12
CA PRO A 10 -6.38 9.03 -8.77
C PRO A 10 -5.38 9.49 -7.70
N GLN A 11 -4.80 10.68 -7.87
CA GLN A 11 -3.81 11.23 -6.93
C GLN A 11 -4.34 11.27 -5.49
N GLU A 12 -5.58 11.69 -5.31
CA GLU A 12 -6.20 11.79 -3.98
C GLU A 12 -6.29 10.41 -3.27
N LEU A 13 -6.49 9.32 -4.02
CA LEU A 13 -6.47 7.96 -3.47
C LEU A 13 -5.04 7.57 -3.02
N LEU A 14 -4.02 7.97 -3.77
CA LEU A 14 -2.62 7.77 -3.40
C LEU A 14 -2.28 8.54 -2.13
N ASP A 15 -2.73 9.79 -2.01
CA ASP A 15 -2.49 10.63 -0.84
C ASP A 15 -3.10 10.02 0.43
N TYR A 16 -4.32 9.47 0.34
CA TYR A 16 -4.92 8.72 1.45
C TYR A 16 -4.14 7.48 1.82
N TYR A 17 -3.62 6.74 0.84
CA TYR A 17 -2.78 5.58 1.10
C TYR A 17 -1.47 6.00 1.77
N ASP A 18 -0.86 7.09 1.35
CA ASP A 18 0.35 7.66 1.95
C ASP A 18 0.10 8.08 3.40
N TYR A 19 -1.03 8.72 3.70
CA TYR A 19 -1.43 9.04 5.06
C TYR A 19 -1.60 7.80 5.94
N TYR A 20 -2.21 6.74 5.40
CA TYR A 20 -2.30 5.46 6.10
C TYR A 20 -0.91 4.83 6.33
N ALA A 21 -0.06 4.80 5.31
CA ALA A 21 1.27 4.20 5.37
C ALA A 21 2.19 4.92 6.38
N HIS A 22 2.03 6.23 6.54
CA HIS A 22 2.75 7.04 7.52
C HIS A 22 2.02 7.17 8.87
N GLY A 23 0.93 6.44 9.09
CA GLY A 23 0.21 6.40 10.37
C GLY A 23 -0.59 7.66 10.72
N LYS A 24 -0.86 8.54 9.75
CA LYS A 24 -1.67 9.75 9.94
C LYS A 24 -3.18 9.45 10.02
N ILE A 25 -3.64 8.39 9.36
CA ILE A 25 -5.03 7.90 9.43
C ILE A 25 -5.07 6.40 9.70
N SER A 26 -6.18 5.93 10.27
CA SER A 26 -6.36 4.49 10.51
C SER A 26 -6.67 3.72 9.23
N LYS A 27 -6.45 2.39 9.22
CA LYS A 27 -6.86 1.52 8.09
C LYS A 27 -8.37 1.66 7.79
N ARG A 28 -9.19 1.76 8.83
CA ARG A 28 -10.66 1.91 8.69
C ARG A 28 -11.01 3.23 8.00
N GLU A 29 -10.31 4.29 8.38
CA GLU A 29 -10.49 5.63 7.79
C GLU A 29 -10.04 5.66 6.33
N PHE A 30 -8.90 5.06 5.99
CA PHE A 30 -8.51 4.86 4.60
C PHE A 30 -9.59 4.13 3.79
N LEU A 31 -10.11 3.00 4.30
CA LEU A 31 -11.13 2.22 3.59
C LEU A 31 -12.43 3.03 3.37
N ASN A 32 -12.82 3.84 4.34
CA ASN A 32 -13.97 4.75 4.20
C ASN A 32 -13.72 5.81 3.13
N LEU A 33 -12.54 6.44 3.12
CA LEU A 33 -12.18 7.46 2.12
C LEU A 33 -12.05 6.85 0.71
N ALA A 34 -11.53 5.61 0.62
CA ALA A 34 -11.34 4.88 -0.63
C ALA A 34 -12.64 4.34 -1.23
N ALA A 35 -13.71 4.20 -0.45
CA ALA A 35 -15.01 3.68 -0.91
C ALA A 35 -15.61 4.51 -2.07
N ARG A 36 -15.30 5.81 -2.16
CA ARG A 36 -15.75 6.66 -3.27
C ARG A 36 -15.15 6.27 -4.63
N TYR A 37 -13.98 5.60 -4.63
CA TYR A 37 -13.30 5.13 -5.86
C TYR A 37 -13.60 3.65 -6.15
N ALA A 38 -14.41 3.00 -5.31
CA ALA A 38 -14.81 1.60 -5.44
C ALA A 38 -15.97 1.47 -6.45
N VAL A 39 -15.67 1.66 -7.74
CA VAL A 39 -16.64 1.58 -8.84
C VAL A 39 -16.53 0.26 -9.61
N GLY A 40 -17.63 -0.18 -10.24
CA GLY A 40 -17.59 -1.28 -11.22
C GLY A 40 -17.14 -2.65 -10.68
N GLY A 41 -17.46 -2.98 -9.42
CA GLY A 41 -17.08 -4.24 -8.78
C GLY A 41 -15.70 -4.23 -8.10
N VAL A 42 -14.96 -3.14 -8.19
CA VAL A 42 -13.76 -2.91 -7.38
C VAL A 42 -14.18 -2.47 -5.98
N THR A 43 -13.65 -3.12 -4.94
CA THR A 43 -13.92 -2.75 -3.54
C THR A 43 -12.79 -1.90 -2.96
N ALA A 44 -13.07 -1.13 -1.90
CA ALA A 44 -12.02 -0.41 -1.16
C ALA A 44 -10.90 -1.35 -0.65
N LEU A 45 -11.24 -2.61 -0.32
CA LEU A 45 -10.26 -3.62 0.07
C LEU A 45 -9.42 -4.09 -1.13
N ALA A 46 -10.01 -4.20 -2.31
CA ALA A 46 -9.26 -4.50 -3.54
C ALA A 46 -8.27 -3.36 -3.84
N LEU A 47 -8.69 -2.10 -3.75
CA LEU A 47 -7.81 -0.92 -3.90
C LEU A 47 -6.66 -0.96 -2.89
N PHE A 48 -6.95 -1.25 -1.62
CA PHE A 48 -5.93 -1.42 -0.59
C PHE A 48 -4.88 -2.46 -0.95
N ASN A 49 -5.31 -3.63 -1.45
CA ASN A 49 -4.41 -4.72 -1.83
C ASN A 49 -3.58 -4.37 -3.07
N MET A 50 -4.12 -3.58 -4.00
CA MET A 50 -3.40 -3.13 -5.19
C MET A 50 -2.31 -2.09 -4.87
N LEU A 51 -2.59 -1.19 -3.90
CA LEU A 51 -1.66 -0.12 -3.49
C LEU A 51 -0.58 -0.61 -2.51
N LYS A 52 -0.88 -1.65 -1.74
CA LYS A 52 0.09 -2.21 -0.81
C LYS A 52 1.29 -2.80 -1.53
N PRO A 53 2.52 -2.57 -1.03
CA PRO A 53 3.67 -3.34 -1.44
C PRO A 53 3.37 -4.82 -1.26
N ASN A 54 3.71 -5.62 -2.26
CA ASN A 54 3.53 -7.07 -2.18
C ASN A 54 4.58 -7.65 -1.24
N TYR A 55 4.36 -7.57 0.07
CA TYR A 55 5.29 -8.07 1.08
C TYR A 55 5.45 -9.60 1.03
N ALA A 56 4.54 -10.32 0.38
CA ALA A 56 4.70 -11.75 0.12
C ALA A 56 5.81 -12.04 -0.92
N LEU A 57 6.18 -11.05 -1.74
CA LEU A 57 7.33 -11.10 -2.66
C LEU A 57 8.53 -10.28 -2.16
N ALA A 58 8.39 -9.56 -1.04
CA ALA A 58 9.54 -8.93 -0.41
C ALA A 58 10.40 -10.05 0.16
N GLU A 59 11.48 -10.42 -0.54
CA GLU A 59 12.58 -11.15 0.07
C GLU A 59 12.87 -10.47 1.41
N GLN A 60 12.65 -11.18 2.52
CA GLN A 60 13.11 -10.72 3.81
C GLN A 60 14.62 -10.64 3.69
N VAL A 61 15.15 -9.45 3.39
CA VAL A 61 16.58 -9.22 3.38
C VAL A 61 17.05 -9.56 4.79
N LYS A 62 17.71 -10.73 4.92
CA LYS A 62 18.31 -11.16 6.18
C LYS A 62 19.23 -10.02 6.60
N ILE A 63 18.89 -9.37 7.71
CA ILE A 63 19.74 -8.37 8.35
C ILE A 63 21.00 -9.10 8.84
N HIS A 64 21.98 -9.32 7.96
CA HIS A 64 23.31 -9.74 8.36
C HIS A 64 23.98 -8.52 8.96
N ARG A 65 23.91 -8.39 10.29
CA ARG A 65 24.89 -7.59 11.02
C ARG A 65 26.17 -8.42 11.08
N PRO A 66 27.28 -8.04 10.44
CA PRO A 66 28.57 -8.59 10.80
C PRO A 66 28.84 -8.12 12.23
N ARG A 67 28.95 -9.06 13.17
CA ARG A 67 29.57 -8.76 14.46
C ARG A 67 31.04 -8.49 14.17
N TYR A 68 31.41 -7.22 14.04
CA TYR A 68 32.79 -6.82 14.16
C TYR A 68 33.19 -7.05 15.62
N SER A 69 34.10 -8.02 15.81
CA SER A 69 34.81 -8.24 17.06
C SER A 69 36.28 -8.00 16.77
N SER A 70 36.81 -6.91 17.32
CA SER A 70 38.23 -6.67 17.59
C SER A 70 38.34 -5.84 18.86
#